data_AF-A0A7X8KA04-F1
#
_entry.id   AF-A0A7X8KA04-F1
#
_cell.length_a   1.000
_cell.length_b   1.000
_cell.length_c   1.000
_cell.angle_alpha   90.00
_cell.angle_beta   90.00
_cell.angle_gamma   90.00
#
_symmetry.space_group_name_H-M   'P 1'
#
loop_
_entity.id
_entity.type
_entity.pdbx_description
1 polymer ?
#
loop_
_entity_poly.entity_id
_entity_poly.type
_entity_poly.pdbx_seq_one_letter_code
_entity_poly.pdbx_strand_id
1 'polypeptide(L)'
;MYREHLLTQLLPFWNRAFNELHGGIYTCYTNDGKTLVSRDKYTWSQGRMLWVLSHLLGSPTLARLLNGEERSRYTERARLLYIFLDRHAFPAETGNEWIQIRNRSGQPVEGVVALPVKDPFHILRTVMYMTEDEEKTDELPTID
;
A
#
# COMPACT_ATOMS: atom_id res chain seq x y z
N MET A 1 -15.24 -13.46 7.22
CA MET A 1 -15.20 -13.40 5.72
C MET A 1 -14.18 -12.37 5.23
N TYR A 2 -14.13 -11.18 5.84
CA TYR A 2 -13.23 -10.10 5.43
C TYR A 2 -11.76 -10.40 5.73
N ARG A 3 -11.50 -11.05 6.87
CA ARG A 3 -10.19 -11.56 7.27
C ARG A 3 -9.55 -12.43 6.19
N GLU A 4 -10.28 -13.44 5.72
CA GLU A 4 -9.79 -14.37 4.70
C GLU A 4 -9.52 -13.65 3.38
N HIS A 5 -10.41 -12.75 2.95
CA HIS A 5 -10.22 -11.95 1.74
C HIS A 5 -8.96 -11.06 1.83
N LEU A 6 -8.72 -10.44 2.99
CA LEU A 6 -7.52 -9.64 3.25
C LEU A 6 -6.24 -10.49 3.13
N LEU A 7 -6.20 -11.63 3.83
CA LEU A 7 -5.00 -12.45 3.95
C LEU A 7 -4.69 -13.26 2.68
N THR A 8 -5.71 -13.74 1.97
CA THR A 8 -5.53 -14.68 0.85
C THR A 8 -5.56 -14.02 -0.53
N GLN A 9 -6.17 -12.83 -0.66
CA GLN A 9 -6.29 -12.15 -1.96
C GLN A 9 -5.55 -10.81 -1.97
N LEU A 10 -5.88 -9.93 -1.02
CA LEU A 10 -5.43 -8.54 -1.10
C LEU A 10 -3.95 -8.37 -0.73
N LEU A 11 -3.51 -8.91 0.41
CA LEU A 11 -2.09 -8.83 0.79
C LEU A 11 -1.18 -9.53 -0.23
N PRO A 12 -1.49 -10.75 -0.73
CA PRO A 12 -0.72 -11.38 -1.80
C PRO A 12 -0.66 -10.56 -3.09
N PHE A 13 -1.77 -9.94 -3.51
CA PHE A 13 -1.78 -9.04 -4.67
C PHE A 13 -0.77 -7.90 -4.51
N TRP A 14 -0.72 -7.27 -3.34
CA TRP A 14 0.18 -6.14 -3.08
C TRP A 14 1.61 -6.58 -2.78
N ASN A 15 1.83 -7.79 -2.27
CA ASN A 15 3.17 -8.30 -1.98
C ASN A 15 4.07 -8.35 -3.22
N ARG A 16 3.51 -8.66 -4.39
CA ARG A 16 4.21 -8.65 -5.68
C ARG A 16 4.37 -7.26 -6.30
N ALA A 17 3.73 -6.24 -5.74
CA ALA A 17 3.77 -4.87 -6.25
C ALA A 17 4.96 -4.06 -5.72
N PHE A 18 5.59 -4.50 -4.63
CA PHE A 18 6.75 -3.84 -4.05
C PHE A 18 7.98 -3.98 -4.93
N ASN A 19 8.67 -2.87 -5.15
CA ASN A 19 9.96 -2.83 -5.82
C ASN A 19 11.06 -2.73 -4.76
N GLU A 20 11.59 -3.88 -4.36
CA GLU A 20 12.60 -3.96 -3.29
C GLU A 20 13.96 -3.39 -3.71
N LEU A 21 14.24 -3.29 -5.02
CA LEU A 21 15.51 -2.78 -5.54
C LEU A 21 15.60 -1.24 -5.53
N HIS A 22 14.50 -0.54 -5.82
CA HIS A 22 14.48 0.94 -5.91
C HIS A 22 13.43 1.58 -4.99
N GLY A 23 12.91 0.84 -4.01
CA GLY A 23 11.81 1.26 -3.15
C GLY A 23 10.48 1.48 -3.90
N GLY A 24 9.44 1.84 -3.15
CA GLY A 24 8.10 2.10 -3.71
C GLY A 24 7.36 0.85 -4.21
N ILE A 25 6.18 1.10 -4.77
CA ILE A 25 5.27 0.11 -5.33
C ILE A 25 4.87 0.46 -6.76
N TYR A 26 4.62 -0.55 -7.57
CA TYR A 26 3.94 -0.42 -8.84
C TYR A 26 2.44 -0.62 -8.68
N THR A 27 1.63 0.20 -9.36
CA THR A 27 0.16 0.14 -9.23
C THR A 27 -0.56 -0.14 -10.54
N CYS A 28 0.11 0.06 -11.67
CA CYS A 28 -0.51 -0.06 -12.98
C CYS A 28 -0.57 -1.51 -13.45
N TYR A 29 -1.54 -2.27 -12.95
CA TYR A 29 -1.86 -3.61 -13.43
C TYR A 29 -3.07 -3.59 -14.36
N THR A 30 -3.16 -4.56 -15.27
CA THR A 30 -4.37 -4.84 -16.05
C THR A 30 -5.58 -5.07 -15.13
N ASN A 31 -6.81 -4.94 -15.65
CA ASN A 31 -8.03 -5.08 -14.84
C ASN A 31 -8.18 -6.46 -14.18
N ASP A 32 -7.62 -7.51 -14.78
CA ASP A 32 -7.54 -8.85 -14.19
C ASP A 32 -6.40 -8.97 -13.14
N GLY A 33 -5.63 -7.90 -12.95
CA GLY A 33 -4.52 -7.80 -12.02
C GLY A 33 -3.28 -8.57 -12.45
N LYS A 34 -3.22 -9.22 -13.61
CA LYS A 34 -2.14 -10.18 -13.91
C LYS A 34 -0.89 -9.55 -14.48
N THR A 35 -1.02 -8.53 -15.31
CA THR A 35 0.09 -7.95 -16.06
C THR A 35 0.36 -6.53 -15.59
N LEU A 36 1.61 -6.25 -15.24
CA LEU A 36 2.05 -4.88 -14.95
C LEU A 36 2.24 -4.13 -16.28
N VAL A 37 1.46 -3.07 -16.49
CA VAL A 37 1.47 -2.28 -17.73
C VAL A 37 2.40 -1.08 -17.67
N SER A 38 2.69 -0.55 -16.48
CA SER A 38 3.65 0.54 -16.28
C SER A 38 4.46 0.35 -15.01
N ARG A 39 5.72 0.82 -15.05
CA ARG A 39 6.65 0.86 -13.91
C ARG A 39 6.84 2.27 -13.36
N ASP A 40 6.07 3.23 -13.85
CA ASP A 40 6.06 4.56 -13.28
C ASP A 40 5.45 4.51 -11.87
N LYS A 41 5.99 5.36 -11.00
CA LYS A 41 5.64 5.46 -9.60
C LYS A 41 4.93 6.77 -9.36
N TYR A 42 3.64 6.67 -9.08
CA TYR A 42 2.82 7.82 -8.72
C TYR A 42 2.95 8.10 -7.23
N THR A 43 3.30 9.33 -6.86
CA THR A 43 3.58 9.69 -5.47
C THR A 43 2.37 9.54 -4.56
N TRP A 44 1.16 9.83 -5.05
CA TRP A 44 -0.08 9.57 -4.32
C TRP A 44 -0.28 8.08 -4.01
N SER A 45 0.07 7.19 -4.95
CA SER A 45 -0.04 5.75 -4.74
C SER A 45 0.97 5.26 -3.69
N GLN A 46 2.18 5.82 -3.69
CA GLN A 46 3.18 5.51 -2.66
C GLN A 46 2.69 5.95 -1.27
N GLY A 47 2.17 7.17 -1.15
CA GLY A 47 1.62 7.70 0.11
C GLY A 47 0.43 6.88 0.61
N ARG A 48 -0.48 6.47 -0.27
CA ARG A 48 -1.62 5.61 0.08
C ARG A 48 -1.17 4.25 0.60
N MET A 49 -0.17 3.63 -0.02
CA MET A 49 0.35 2.35 0.47
C MET A 49 1.09 2.51 1.81
N LEU A 50 1.84 3.59 2.00
CA LEU A 50 2.47 3.88 3.28
C LEU A 50 1.42 3.96 4.39
N TRP A 51 0.32 4.69 4.15
CA TRP A 51 -0.81 4.74 5.09
C TRP A 51 -1.40 3.34 5.37
N VAL A 52 -1.62 2.52 4.34
CA VAL A 52 -2.15 1.16 4.48
C VAL A 52 -1.24 0.30 5.36
N LEU A 53 0.07 0.33 5.13
CA LEU A 53 1.02 -0.44 5.93
C LEU A 53 1.12 0.10 7.36
N SER A 54 1.10 1.42 7.54
CA SER A 54 1.06 2.04 8.87
C SER A 54 -0.19 1.62 9.65
N HIS A 55 -1.36 1.56 9.00
CA HIS A 55 -2.60 1.09 9.64
C HIS A 55 -2.54 -0.40 9.97
N LEU A 56 -2.08 -1.24 9.03
CA LEU A 56 -1.91 -2.68 9.23
C LEU A 56 -0.98 -3.01 10.40
N LEU A 57 0.14 -2.30 10.51
CA LEU A 57 1.15 -2.51 11.55
C LEU A 57 0.79 -1.86 12.88
N GLY A 58 0.14 -0.70 12.85
CA GLY A 58 -0.21 0.09 14.03
C GLY A 58 -1.51 -0.33 14.70
N SER A 59 -2.43 -0.96 13.97
CA SER A 59 -3.67 -1.50 14.54
C SER A 59 -3.38 -2.73 15.41
N PRO A 60 -3.74 -2.72 16.71
CA PRO A 60 -3.56 -3.89 17.58
C PRO A 60 -4.28 -5.13 17.07
N THR A 61 -5.43 -4.96 16.43
CA THR A 61 -6.24 -6.04 15.86
C THR A 61 -5.61 -6.59 14.59
N LEU A 62 -5.33 -5.75 13.60
CA LEU A 62 -4.78 -6.21 12.32
C LEU A 62 -3.36 -6.74 12.46
N ALA A 63 -2.54 -6.11 13.31
CA ALA A 63 -1.17 -6.54 13.51
C ALA A 63 -1.12 -7.99 14.01
N ARG A 64 -2.05 -8.42 14.88
CA ARG A 64 -2.16 -9.80 15.38
C ARG A 64 -2.36 -10.85 14.29
N LEU A 65 -2.93 -10.46 13.15
CA LEU A 65 -3.12 -11.35 12.01
C LEU A 65 -1.79 -11.71 11.31
N LEU A 66 -0.71 -10.98 11.60
CA LEU A 66 0.59 -11.16 10.98
C LEU A 66 1.54 -11.96 11.87
N ASN A 67 2.25 -12.91 11.26
CA ASN A 67 3.38 -13.57 11.90
C ASN A 67 4.62 -12.64 11.99
N GLY A 68 5.67 -13.08 12.70
CA GLY A 68 6.87 -12.26 12.93
C GLY A 68 7.61 -11.87 11.64
N GLU A 69 7.69 -12.78 10.67
CA GLU A 69 8.34 -12.52 9.38
C GLU A 69 7.54 -11.49 8.56
N GLU A 70 6.22 -11.64 8.52
CA GLU A 70 5.32 -10.71 7.85
C GLU A 70 5.43 -9.30 8.43
N ARG A 71 5.43 -9.17 9.76
CA ARG A 71 5.60 -7.88 10.43
C ARG A 71 6.93 -7.22 10.07
N SER A 72 8.02 -7.98 10.10
CA SER A 72 9.34 -7.48 9.72
C SER A 72 9.35 -6.99 8.27
N ARG A 73 8.83 -7.81 7.35
CA ARG A 73 8.75 -7.48 5.93
C ARG A 73 7.90 -6.24 5.64
N TYR A 74 6.72 -6.13 6.25
CA TYR A 74 5.87 -4.96 6.05
C TYR A 74 6.44 -3.70 6.71
N THR A 75 7.13 -3.83 7.84
CA THR A 75 7.84 -2.70 8.48
C THR A 75 8.94 -2.17 7.56
N GLU A 76 9.75 -3.05 6.99
CA GLU A 76 10.80 -2.65 6.05
C GLU A 76 10.22 -1.99 4.79
N ARG A 77 9.10 -2.52 4.27
CA ARG A 77 8.41 -1.92 3.12
C ARG A 77 7.83 -0.54 3.44
N ALA A 78 7.26 -0.34 4.62
CA ALA A 78 6.82 0.98 5.07
C ALA A 78 7.99 1.96 5.16
N ARG A 79 9.13 1.51 5.70
CA ARG A 79 10.37 2.30 5.76
C ARG A 79 10.87 2.70 4.36
N LEU A 80 10.90 1.76 3.41
CA LEU A 80 11.33 2.02 2.03
C LEU A 80 10.36 2.95 1.28
N LEU A 81 9.05 2.85 1.53
CA LEU A 81 8.06 3.78 1.00
C LEU A 81 8.25 5.19 1.55
N TYR A 82 8.47 5.31 2.86
CA TYR A 82 8.79 6.59 3.49
C TYR A 82 10.04 7.21 2.87
N ILE A 83 11.14 6.46 2.76
CA ILE A 83 12.38 6.95 2.14
C ILE A 83 12.16 7.35 0.67
N PHE A 84 11.34 6.60 -0.06
CA PHE A 84 11.02 6.96 -1.44
C PHE A 84 10.27 8.30 -1.51
N LEU A 85 9.26 8.49 -0.66
CA LEU A 85 8.51 9.75 -0.60
C LEU A 85 9.41 10.91 -0.13
N ASP A 86 10.18 10.72 0.93
CA ASP A 86 11.14 11.67 1.47
C ASP A 86 12.10 12.19 0.39
N ARG A 87 12.66 11.29 -0.41
CA ARG A 87 13.65 11.64 -1.45
C ARG A 87 13.05 12.11 -2.77
N HIS A 88 11.84 11.65 -3.11
CA HIS A 88 11.29 11.80 -4.47
C HIS A 88 9.91 12.46 -4.52
N ALA A 89 9.22 12.69 -3.41
CA ALA A 89 7.94 13.39 -3.41
C ALA A 89 8.05 14.77 -2.75
N PHE A 90 8.79 14.86 -1.65
CA PHE A 90 9.05 16.14 -0.98
C PHE A 90 10.24 16.86 -1.64
N PRO A 91 10.11 18.14 -2.04
CA PRO A 91 11.25 18.91 -2.49
C PRO A 91 12.10 19.39 -1.30
N ALA A 92 13.41 19.41 -1.48
CA ALA A 92 14.36 20.27 -0.77
C ALA A 92 15.27 20.87 -1.85
N GLU A 93 15.42 22.18 -2.06
CA GLU A 93 15.27 23.34 -1.19
C GLU A 93 14.22 24.33 -1.73
N THR A 94 13.44 24.93 -0.82
CA THR A 94 12.34 25.90 -1.04
C THR A 94 11.09 25.38 -1.79
N GLY A 95 9.94 25.46 -1.10
CA GLY A 95 8.61 25.08 -1.58
C GLY A 95 8.30 25.58 -2.99
N ASN A 96 7.48 24.87 -3.76
CA ASN A 96 6.06 24.93 -3.48
C ASN A 96 5.23 23.75 -4.01
N GLU A 97 5.83 22.68 -4.57
CA GLU A 97 4.99 21.67 -5.23
C GLU A 97 5.40 20.21 -5.08
N TRP A 98 4.37 19.35 -5.10
CA TRP A 98 4.49 17.91 -4.96
C TRP A 98 4.66 17.31 -6.35
N ILE A 99 5.82 16.71 -6.63
CA ILE A 99 6.02 16.05 -7.93
C ILE A 99 5.12 14.81 -7.99
N GLN A 100 4.24 14.80 -8.98
CA GLN A 100 3.14 13.83 -9.04
C GLN A 100 3.54 12.48 -9.64
N ILE A 101 4.45 12.49 -10.62
CA ILE A 101 4.83 11.31 -11.39
C ILE A 101 6.35 11.16 -11.39
N ARG A 102 6.83 9.95 -11.06
CA ARG A 102 8.24 9.57 -11.17
C ARG A 102 8.39 8.35 -12.06
N ASN A 103 9.47 8.29 -12.83
CA ASN A 103 9.83 7.06 -13.53
C ASN A 103 10.37 5.99 -12.53
N ARG A 104 10.66 4.79 -13.02
CA ARG A 104 11.18 3.67 -12.21
C ARG A 104 12.38 4.04 -11.33
N SER A 105 13.26 4.91 -11.84
CA SER A 105 14.50 5.37 -11.20
C SER A 105 14.29 6.55 -10.24
N GLY A 106 13.07 7.10 -10.15
CA GLY A 106 12.75 8.23 -9.26
C GLY A 106 12.91 9.62 -9.87
N GLN A 107 13.10 9.74 -11.19
CA GLN A 107 13.21 11.03 -11.89
C GLN A 107 11.83 11.59 -12.24
N PRO A 108 11.62 12.93 -12.26
CA PRO A 108 10.32 13.54 -12.56
C PRO A 108 9.85 13.27 -13.99
N VAL A 109 8.54 13.16 -14.16
CA VAL A 109 7.89 13.00 -15.48
C VAL A 109 6.70 13.97 -15.56
N GLU A 110 6.63 14.75 -16.64
CA GLU A 110 5.47 15.59 -16.97
C GLU A 110 4.48 14.78 -17.82
N GLY A 111 3.20 14.78 -17.47
CA GLY A 111 2.18 14.08 -18.25
C GLY A 111 0.78 14.10 -17.66
N VAL A 112 -0.24 14.02 -18.53
CA VAL A 112 -1.64 13.82 -18.11
C VAL A 112 -1.88 12.34 -17.84
N VAL A 113 -2.35 12.03 -16.64
CA VAL A 113 -2.60 10.65 -16.21
C VAL A 113 -4.09 10.32 -16.36
N ALA A 114 -4.42 9.61 -17.44
CA ALA A 114 -5.69 8.90 -17.59
C ALA A 114 -5.37 7.40 -17.55
N LEU A 115 -5.67 6.75 -16.44
CA LEU A 115 -5.35 5.34 -16.25
C LEU A 115 -6.52 4.46 -16.69
N PRO A 116 -6.37 3.58 -17.69
CA PRO A 116 -7.32 2.49 -17.95
C PRO A 116 -7.16 1.34 -16.94
N VAL A 117 -6.49 1.60 -15.81
CA VAL A 117 -6.03 0.59 -14.83
C VAL A 117 -6.47 0.92 -13.41
N LYS A 118 -6.62 -0.14 -12.62
CA LYS A 118 -7.18 -0.13 -11.26
C LYS A 118 -6.13 0.36 -10.24
N ASP A 119 -6.46 1.37 -9.44
CA ASP A 119 -5.65 1.85 -8.29
C ASP A 119 -6.43 1.70 -6.96
N PRO A 120 -6.76 0.46 -6.51
CA PRO A 120 -7.86 0.21 -5.57
C PRO A 120 -7.46 0.30 -4.10
N PHE A 121 -6.75 1.34 -3.69
CA PHE A 121 -6.37 1.52 -2.28
C PHE A 121 -7.58 1.57 -1.32
N HIS A 122 -8.69 2.15 -1.79
CA HIS A 122 -9.90 2.26 -0.98
C HIS A 122 -10.55 0.91 -0.71
N ILE A 123 -10.44 -0.07 -1.63
CA ILE A 123 -10.97 -1.42 -1.39
C ILE A 123 -10.18 -2.09 -0.28
N LEU A 124 -8.85 -2.03 -0.34
CA LEU A 124 -7.99 -2.59 0.71
C LEU A 124 -8.28 -1.95 2.07
N ARG A 125 -8.35 -0.61 2.10
CA ARG A 125 -8.69 0.14 3.31
C ARG A 125 -10.04 -0.28 3.89
N THR A 126 -11.08 -0.38 3.05
CA THR A 126 -12.41 -0.77 3.52
C THR A 126 -12.41 -2.18 4.10
N VAL A 127 -11.74 -3.13 3.46
CA VAL A 127 -11.64 -4.51 3.97
C VAL A 127 -10.86 -4.55 5.29
N MET A 128 -9.81 -3.74 5.47
CA MET A 128 -9.11 -3.63 6.76
C MET A 128 -10.05 -3.20 7.89
N TYR A 129 -10.85 -2.14 7.68
CA TYR A 129 -11.82 -1.69 8.68
C TYR A 129 -12.90 -2.74 8.97
N MET A 130 -13.40 -3.42 7.95
CA MET A 130 -14.38 -4.49 8.13
C MET A 130 -13.80 -5.69 8.90
N THR A 131 -12.54 -6.05 8.65
CA THR A 131 -11.84 -7.08 9.41
C THR A 131 -11.66 -6.66 10.87
N GLU A 132 -11.32 -5.40 11.14
CA GLU A 132 -11.21 -4.92 12.53
C GLU A 132 -12.53 -5.00 13.29
N ASP A 133 -13.66 -4.74 12.61
CA ASP A 133 -14.99 -4.82 13.19
C ASP A 133 -15.43 -6.28 13.43
N GLU A 134 -15.13 -7.17 12.47
CA GLU A 134 -15.36 -8.62 12.56
C GLU A 134 -14.63 -9.21 13.77
N GLU A 135 -13.32 -8.94 13.90
CA GLU A 135 -12.50 -9.48 15.00
C GLU A 135 -12.90 -8.95 16.38
N LYS A 136 -13.39 -7.71 16.48
CA LYS A 136 -13.90 -7.15 17.76
C LYS A 136 -15.21 -7.79 18.19
N THR A 137 -16.05 -8.17 17.23
CA THR A 137 -17.34 -8.82 17.50
C THR A 137 -17.12 -10.24 18.01
N ASP A 138 -16.12 -10.95 17.47
CA ASP A 138 -15.73 -12.29 17.91
C ASP A 138 -15.04 -12.30 19.29
N GLU A 139 -14.51 -11.16 19.76
CA GLU A 139 -13.91 -11.00 21.10
C GLU A 139 -14.94 -10.71 22.22
N LEU A 140 -16.21 -10.42 21.89
CA LEU A 140 -17.25 -10.20 22.90
C LEU A 140 -17.70 -11.55 23.50
N PRO A 141 -17.78 -11.67 24.84
CA PRO A 141 -18.23 -12.91 25.46
C PRO A 141 -19.66 -13.20 25.01
N THR A 142 -19.90 -14.42 24.51
CA THR A 142 -21.25 -14.94 24.33
C THR A 142 -21.93 -14.95 25.69
N ILE A 143 -22.97 -14.13 25.84
CA ILE A 143 -23.85 -14.20 27.01
C ILE A 143 -24.62 -15.52 26.89
N ASP A 144 -24.30 -16.46 27.77
CA ASP A 144 -25.11 -17.68 28.03
C ASP A 144 -26.37 -17.30 28.83
#